data_AF-A0AA35XRU4-F1
#
_entry.id   AF-A0AA35XRU4-F1
#
_cell.length_a   1.000
_cell.length_b   1.000
_cell.length_c   1.000
_cell.angle_alpha   90.00
_cell.angle_beta   90.00
_cell.angle_gamma   90.00
#
_symmetry.space_group_name_H-M   'P 1'
#
loop_
_entity.id
_entity.type
_entity.pdbx_description
1 polymer ?
#
loop_
_entity_poly.entity_id
_entity_poly.type
_entity_poly.pdbx_seq_one_letter_code
_entity_poly.pdbx_strand_id
1 'polypeptide(L)'
;MPDEAQQLVSDFGLTPKVEDAILTALKEQNTPKITSLIMPMHPSDQALILNRTSHSQCEELLRLVGEKLDPEAITFLDEEVRQQAFDVLGSDIYARLLPSLDSDDMAHIAAELKPDDLEHVLEAMPLENRVEVKQALSYPDETAGRMMQREKIAVPPFWDVRQTIDYVRSLSFDKEDFYSVIVTDPNYHPIGEVRFDKLIRADLNKKISEIMEIDMHLIPAMIDQEDVANLFRRYAMVSACVVDEDGMLLGIITIDDVVHIIDEEAEEDLMALAGVSDSSLRLSIVQMFKGRSRWLLANLGTAIIASMVIGIFDSTLNQLIALAILMPIVASMGGNAGTQTVTVAVRAIALNGLTPKLIWRFALKEVVVGFFNGIIFAALSAIIVIIWFADIYIAAVIAVAMIINLTVAALSGVLIPYGLHRMGIDPAISSTVFLTTLTDIVGFFVFLGLAAWFLI
;
A
#
# COMPACT_ATOMS: atom_id res chain seq x y z
N MET A 1 -24.87 14.13 9.01
CA MET A 1 -23.95 13.30 9.82
C MET A 1 -22.54 13.15 9.23
N PRO A 2 -22.21 13.54 7.97
CA PRO A 2 -20.81 13.76 7.57
C PRO A 2 -20.24 15.09 8.11
N ASP A 3 -21.07 16.13 8.25
CA ASP A 3 -20.62 17.49 8.57
C ASP A 3 -20.03 17.67 10.00
N GLU A 4 -20.52 16.92 10.99
CA GLU A 4 -20.05 17.08 12.39
C GLU A 4 -18.68 16.44 12.64
N ALA A 5 -18.34 15.35 11.92
CA ALA A 5 -17.02 14.74 11.97
C ALA A 5 -15.97 15.60 11.22
N GLN A 6 -16.35 16.21 10.10
CA GLN A 6 -15.51 17.19 9.40
C GLN A 6 -15.28 18.46 10.22
N GLN A 7 -16.25 18.87 11.06
CA GLN A 7 -16.09 20.01 11.96
C GLN A 7 -15.11 19.75 13.11
N LEU A 8 -15.07 18.54 13.69
CA LEU A 8 -14.14 18.22 14.77
C LEU A 8 -12.67 18.15 14.31
N VAL A 9 -12.42 17.75 13.06
CA VAL A 9 -11.07 17.81 12.44
C VAL A 9 -10.71 19.24 12.05
N SER A 10 -11.70 20.10 11.77
CA SER A 10 -11.48 21.49 11.36
C SER A 10 -11.00 22.44 12.47
N ASP A 11 -10.90 21.97 13.72
CA ASP A 11 -10.38 22.77 14.85
C ASP A 11 -8.88 22.56 15.10
N PHE A 12 -8.21 21.66 14.36
CA PHE A 12 -6.76 21.46 14.39
C PHE A 12 -6.16 21.83 13.02
N GLY A 13 -5.03 22.54 13.01
CA GLY A 13 -4.19 22.68 11.82
C GLY A 13 -4.69 23.60 10.70
N LEU A 14 -4.50 23.14 9.45
CA LEU A 14 -4.79 23.89 8.21
C LEU A 14 -6.29 23.96 7.89
N THR A 15 -6.99 24.92 8.48
CA THR A 15 -8.40 25.19 8.14
C THR A 15 -8.53 25.90 6.79
N PRO A 16 -9.69 25.80 6.09
CA PRO A 16 -9.91 26.51 4.82
C PRO A 16 -9.69 28.03 4.91
N LYS A 17 -10.03 28.64 6.06
CA LYS A 17 -9.78 30.06 6.31
C LYS A 17 -8.30 30.41 6.39
N VAL A 18 -7.51 29.51 6.99
CA VAL A 18 -6.06 29.68 7.13
C VAL A 18 -5.37 29.45 5.80
N GLU A 19 -5.79 28.42 5.05
CA GLU A 19 -5.32 28.15 3.68
C GLU A 19 -5.57 29.37 2.77
N ASP A 20 -6.79 29.91 2.74
CA ASP A 20 -7.12 31.12 1.97
C ASP A 20 -6.26 32.33 2.41
N ALA A 21 -5.99 32.46 3.71
CA ALA A 21 -5.16 33.54 4.23
C ALA A 21 -3.69 33.40 3.80
N ILE A 22 -3.16 32.16 3.75
CA ILE A 22 -1.82 31.86 3.25
C ILE A 22 -1.74 32.17 1.75
N LEU A 23 -2.70 31.69 0.96
CA LEU A 23 -2.74 31.94 -0.49
C LEU A 23 -2.91 33.43 -0.83
N THR A 24 -3.67 34.17 -0.02
CA THR A 24 -3.78 35.63 -0.15
C THR A 24 -2.46 36.31 0.19
N ALA A 25 -1.82 35.91 1.30
CA ALA A 25 -0.52 36.45 1.70
C ALA A 25 0.58 36.13 0.67
N LEU A 26 0.51 34.97 -0.01
CA LEU A 26 1.39 34.59 -1.10
C LEU A 26 1.25 35.54 -2.30
N LYS A 27 0.01 35.82 -2.73
CA LYS A 27 -0.27 36.81 -3.80
C LYS A 27 0.21 38.21 -3.44
N GLU A 28 0.16 38.57 -2.16
CA GLU A 28 0.64 39.86 -1.64
C GLU A 28 2.16 39.88 -1.36
N GLN A 29 2.87 38.75 -1.57
CA GLN A 29 4.27 38.56 -1.20
C GLN A 29 4.59 38.94 0.26
N ASN A 30 3.65 38.67 1.17
CA ASN A 30 3.75 39.01 2.58
C ASN A 30 4.40 37.86 3.37
N THR A 31 5.71 37.69 3.21
CA THR A 31 6.51 36.64 3.89
C THR A 31 6.32 36.60 5.40
N PRO A 32 6.30 37.73 6.14
CA PRO A 32 6.06 37.71 7.58
C PRO A 32 4.72 37.08 7.96
N LYS A 33 3.66 37.40 7.20
CA LYS A 33 2.33 36.83 7.44
C LYS A 33 2.30 35.34 7.13
N ILE A 34 2.89 34.91 6.00
CA ILE A 34 3.00 33.48 5.64
C ILE A 34 3.74 32.71 6.75
N THR A 35 4.90 33.22 7.17
CA THR A 35 5.70 32.60 8.25
C THR A 35 4.89 32.51 9.55
N SER A 36 4.18 33.57 9.94
CA SER A 36 3.39 33.56 11.18
C SER A 36 2.20 32.60 11.16
N LEU A 37 1.72 32.23 9.97
CA LEU A 37 0.62 31.29 9.82
C LEU A 37 1.13 29.85 9.76
N ILE A 38 2.22 29.58 9.05
CA ILE A 38 2.73 28.22 8.81
C ILE A 38 3.55 27.68 10.00
N MET A 39 4.48 28.47 10.55
CA MET A 39 5.44 27.96 11.55
C MET A 39 4.82 27.40 12.84
N PRO A 40 3.69 27.92 13.35
CA PRO A 40 3.05 27.34 14.54
C PRO A 40 2.29 26.04 14.26
N MET A 41 2.14 25.62 13.00
CA MET A 41 1.41 24.43 12.63
C MET A 41 2.24 23.16 12.86
N HIS A 42 1.54 22.04 13.04
CA HIS A 42 2.17 20.72 13.08
C HIS A 42 2.92 20.44 11.76
N PRO A 43 4.05 19.70 11.75
CA PRO A 43 4.79 19.37 10.53
C PRO A 43 3.90 18.80 9.40
N SER A 44 2.97 17.89 9.74
CA SER A 44 1.96 17.36 8.80
C SER A 44 1.07 18.44 8.18
N ASP A 45 0.65 19.47 8.93
CA ASP A 45 -0.12 20.60 8.38
C ASP A 45 0.74 21.51 7.47
N GLN A 46 2.02 21.68 7.81
CA GLN A 46 2.98 22.40 6.98
C GLN A 46 3.18 21.68 5.64
N ALA A 47 3.26 20.35 5.66
CA ALA A 47 3.32 19.53 4.47
C ALA A 47 2.02 19.58 3.66
N LEU A 48 0.86 19.52 4.34
CA LEU A 48 -0.45 19.52 3.70
C LEU A 48 -0.70 20.74 2.82
N ILE A 49 -0.30 21.95 3.28
CA ILE A 49 -0.42 23.15 2.45
C ILE A 49 0.49 23.08 1.21
N LEU A 50 1.69 22.51 1.33
CA LEU A 50 2.58 22.31 0.19
C LEU A 50 2.01 21.29 -0.80
N ASN A 51 1.44 20.18 -0.31
CA ASN A 51 0.82 19.13 -1.13
C ASN A 51 -0.42 19.64 -1.90
N ARG A 52 -1.21 20.53 -1.31
CA ARG A 52 -2.44 21.07 -1.93
C ARG A 52 -2.24 22.24 -2.89
N THR A 53 -1.11 22.93 -2.83
CA THR A 53 -0.86 24.09 -3.69
C THR A 53 -0.45 23.70 -5.11
N SER A 54 -0.63 24.58 -6.09
CA SER A 54 -0.12 24.32 -7.44
C SER A 54 1.41 24.28 -7.45
N HIS A 55 2.02 23.64 -8.46
CA HIS A 55 3.48 23.58 -8.60
C HIS A 55 4.15 24.95 -8.44
N SER A 56 3.66 26.00 -9.11
CA SER A 56 4.22 27.34 -8.99
C SER A 56 4.10 27.95 -7.60
N GLN A 57 2.98 27.68 -6.91
CA GLN A 57 2.72 28.20 -5.57
C GLN A 57 3.58 27.49 -4.52
N CYS A 58 3.72 26.16 -4.65
CA CYS A 58 4.59 25.36 -3.81
C CYS A 58 6.05 25.83 -3.91
N GLU A 59 6.55 26.05 -5.14
CA GLU A 59 7.88 26.62 -5.40
C GLU A 59 8.08 27.99 -4.70
N GLU A 60 7.08 28.87 -4.78
CA GLU A 60 7.14 30.18 -4.14
C GLU A 60 7.13 30.07 -2.61
N LEU A 61 6.28 29.19 -2.05
CA LEU A 61 6.24 28.92 -0.61
C LEU A 61 7.58 28.36 -0.11
N LEU A 62 8.15 27.36 -0.79
CA LEU A 62 9.44 26.77 -0.45
C LEU A 62 10.57 27.81 -0.46
N ARG A 63 10.59 28.73 -1.43
CA ARG A 63 11.58 29.83 -1.46
C ARG A 63 11.42 30.81 -0.29
N LEU A 64 10.19 31.00 0.19
CA LEU A 64 9.88 31.98 1.23
C LEU A 64 10.06 31.44 2.65
N VAL A 65 9.69 30.18 2.88
CA VAL A 65 9.64 29.57 4.22
C VAL A 65 10.33 28.22 4.32
N GLY A 66 10.82 27.63 3.23
CA GLY A 66 11.32 26.25 3.21
C GLY A 66 12.46 25.96 4.20
N GLU A 67 13.43 26.87 4.34
CA GLU A 67 14.51 26.74 5.35
C GLU A 67 14.03 26.82 6.82
N LYS A 68 12.81 27.32 7.04
CA LYS A 68 12.23 27.50 8.38
C LYS A 68 11.23 26.42 8.74
N LEU A 69 10.83 25.59 7.77
CA LEU A 69 9.93 24.47 8.03
C LEU A 69 10.56 23.55 9.07
N ASP A 70 9.71 22.89 9.84
CA ASP A 70 10.18 21.78 10.64
C ASP A 70 10.75 20.71 9.68
N PRO A 71 11.96 20.17 9.92
CA PRO A 71 12.50 19.08 9.11
C PRO A 71 11.50 17.93 8.95
N GLU A 72 10.73 17.60 10.00
CA GLU A 72 9.70 16.55 9.98
C GLU A 72 8.61 16.84 8.94
N ALA A 73 8.42 18.09 8.49
CA ALA A 73 7.43 18.37 7.46
C ALA A 73 7.79 17.70 6.12
N ILE A 74 9.06 17.35 5.90
CA ILE A 74 9.53 16.68 4.67
C ILE A 74 9.02 15.23 4.61
N THR A 75 8.85 14.56 5.75
CA THR A 75 8.41 13.15 5.81
C THR A 75 6.94 13.03 5.34
N PHE A 76 6.12 14.03 5.64
CA PHE A 76 4.71 14.11 5.24
C PHE A 76 4.46 14.70 3.84
N LEU A 77 5.50 15.06 3.07
CA LEU A 77 5.32 15.51 1.69
C LEU A 77 5.03 14.32 0.77
N ASP A 78 4.12 14.51 -0.18
CA ASP A 78 3.95 13.54 -1.27
C ASP A 78 5.25 13.49 -2.09
N GLU A 79 5.62 12.32 -2.65
CA GLU A 79 6.90 12.09 -3.37
C GLU A 79 7.24 13.21 -4.37
N GLU A 80 6.26 13.61 -5.21
CA GLU A 80 6.47 14.67 -6.21
C GLU A 80 6.76 16.04 -5.58
N VAL A 81 6.15 16.34 -4.43
CA VAL A 81 6.35 17.60 -3.71
C VAL A 81 7.65 17.57 -2.94
N ARG A 82 8.07 16.40 -2.44
CA ARG A 82 9.38 16.18 -1.84
C ARG A 82 10.49 16.41 -2.86
N GLN A 83 10.37 15.86 -4.07
CA GLN A 83 11.30 16.13 -5.16
C GLN A 83 11.32 17.62 -5.53
N GLN A 84 10.15 18.26 -5.59
CA GLN A 84 10.06 19.71 -5.83
C GLN A 84 10.75 20.52 -4.72
N ALA A 85 10.60 20.12 -3.45
CA ALA A 85 11.28 20.73 -2.33
C ALA A 85 12.80 20.56 -2.43
N PHE A 86 13.27 19.38 -2.86
CA PHE A 86 14.68 19.14 -3.14
C PHE A 86 15.21 20.06 -4.25
N ASP A 87 14.50 20.16 -5.37
CA ASP A 87 14.90 21.00 -6.50
C ASP A 87 15.00 22.49 -6.13
N VAL A 88 14.19 22.96 -5.17
CA VAL A 88 14.18 24.36 -4.71
C VAL A 88 15.20 24.64 -3.61
N LEU A 89 15.32 23.75 -2.63
CA LEU A 89 16.18 23.95 -1.46
C LEU A 89 17.63 23.51 -1.73
N GLY A 90 17.81 22.47 -2.56
CA GLY A 90 19.11 21.94 -2.93
C GLY A 90 19.76 21.05 -1.88
N SER A 91 20.81 20.36 -2.32
CA SER A 91 21.52 19.32 -1.54
C SER A 91 22.11 19.84 -0.23
N ASP A 92 22.65 21.06 -0.23
CA ASP A 92 23.29 21.66 0.96
C ASP A 92 22.29 21.85 2.10
N ILE A 93 21.04 22.21 1.79
CA ILE A 93 19.99 22.41 2.79
C ILE A 93 19.52 21.05 3.30
N TYR A 94 19.24 20.11 2.40
CA TYR A 94 18.86 18.74 2.75
C TYR A 94 19.91 18.05 3.64
N ALA A 95 21.20 18.21 3.34
CA ALA A 95 22.28 17.67 4.16
C ALA A 95 22.33 18.24 5.60
N ARG A 96 21.68 19.38 5.85
CA ARG A 96 21.52 19.95 7.20
C ARG A 96 20.17 19.61 7.85
N LEU A 97 19.11 19.43 7.06
CA LEU A 97 17.78 19.12 7.57
C LEU A 97 17.64 17.65 7.94
N LEU A 98 18.09 16.74 7.07
CA LEU A 98 17.93 15.30 7.24
C LEU A 98 18.54 14.75 8.55
N PRO A 99 19.70 15.21 9.03
CA PRO A 99 20.23 14.77 10.33
C PRO A 99 19.40 15.15 11.56
N SER A 100 18.34 15.94 11.39
CA SER A 100 17.39 16.30 12.46
C SER A 100 16.15 15.40 12.49
N LEU A 101 16.08 14.43 11.57
CA LEU A 101 15.04 13.40 11.50
C LEU A 101 15.56 12.11 12.13
N ASP A 102 14.62 11.19 12.39
CA ASP A 102 14.93 9.84 12.82
C ASP A 102 15.64 9.07 11.69
N SER A 103 16.44 8.05 12.03
CA SER A 103 17.34 7.42 11.06
C SER A 103 16.66 6.64 9.94
N ASP A 104 15.44 6.15 10.18
CA ASP A 104 14.54 5.56 9.21
C ASP A 104 13.95 6.59 8.25
N ASP A 105 13.39 7.70 8.75
CA ASP A 105 12.88 8.82 7.96
C ASP A 105 13.99 9.41 7.05
N MET A 106 15.16 9.63 7.64
CA MET A 106 16.33 10.09 6.91
C MET A 106 16.71 9.12 5.78
N ALA A 107 16.69 7.81 6.05
CA ALA A 107 17.02 6.78 5.06
C ALA A 107 15.96 6.70 3.97
N HIS A 108 14.68 6.79 4.33
CA HIS A 108 13.54 6.78 3.42
C HIS A 108 13.63 7.94 2.43
N ILE A 109 13.78 9.18 2.92
CA ILE A 109 13.91 10.37 2.07
C ILE A 109 15.17 10.29 1.21
N ALA A 110 16.28 9.77 1.75
CA ALA A 110 17.51 9.59 0.97
C ALA A 110 17.36 8.55 -0.15
N ALA A 111 16.53 7.50 0.03
CA ALA A 111 16.28 6.47 -0.97
C ALA A 111 15.55 7.01 -2.21
N GLU A 112 14.70 8.02 -2.04
CA GLU A 112 13.95 8.66 -3.13
C GLU A 112 14.82 9.59 -4.00
N LEU A 113 15.97 10.04 -3.47
CA LEU A 113 16.85 10.95 -4.21
C LEU A 113 17.49 10.25 -5.41
N LYS A 114 17.67 11.00 -6.50
CA LYS A 114 18.42 10.50 -7.65
C LYS A 114 19.87 10.18 -7.24
N PRO A 115 20.53 9.21 -7.88
CA PRO A 115 21.87 8.76 -7.48
C PRO A 115 22.89 9.90 -7.34
N ASP A 116 22.91 10.83 -8.30
CA ASP A 116 23.82 11.98 -8.29
C ASP A 116 23.49 12.94 -7.13
N ASP A 117 22.19 13.20 -6.90
CA ASP A 117 21.70 14.09 -5.84
C ASP A 117 21.99 13.50 -4.44
N LEU A 118 21.78 12.19 -4.28
CA LEU A 118 22.09 11.44 -3.07
C LEU A 118 23.57 11.53 -2.72
N GLU A 119 24.47 11.35 -3.69
CA GLU A 119 25.92 11.43 -3.45
C GLU A 119 26.31 12.81 -2.91
N HIS A 120 25.76 13.88 -3.50
CA HIS A 120 26.00 15.26 -3.05
C HIS A 120 25.48 15.52 -1.63
N VAL A 121 24.27 15.03 -1.30
CA VAL A 121 23.71 15.16 0.06
C VAL A 121 24.57 14.41 1.06
N LEU A 122 24.94 13.16 0.76
CA LEU A 122 25.77 12.35 1.62
C LEU A 122 27.14 13.01 1.85
N GLU A 123 27.76 13.59 0.83
CA GLU A 123 29.05 14.30 0.95
C GLU A 123 29.01 15.52 1.87
N ALA A 124 27.89 16.24 1.90
CA ALA A 124 27.69 17.42 2.74
C ALA A 124 27.19 17.08 4.16
N MET A 125 26.67 15.87 4.37
CA MET A 125 26.14 15.38 5.64
C MET A 125 27.26 15.00 6.64
N PRO A 126 27.03 15.13 7.96
CA PRO A 126 27.93 14.62 9.00
C PRO A 126 28.26 13.12 8.81
N LEU A 127 29.45 12.71 9.25
CA LEU A 127 29.95 11.35 9.00
C LEU A 127 29.07 10.27 9.63
N GLU A 128 28.55 10.51 10.83
CA GLU A 128 27.73 9.56 11.59
C GLU A 128 26.42 9.25 10.84
N ASN A 129 25.63 10.28 10.53
CA ASN A 129 24.39 10.15 9.75
C ASN A 129 24.64 9.55 8.35
N ARG A 130 25.74 9.92 7.69
CA ARG A 130 26.11 9.34 6.38
C ARG A 130 26.30 7.82 6.47
N VAL A 131 26.87 7.32 7.56
CA VAL A 131 27.07 5.88 7.78
C VAL A 131 25.72 5.20 8.01
N GLU A 132 24.83 5.81 8.79
CA GLU A 132 23.48 5.29 9.05
C GLU A 132 22.67 5.15 7.77
N VAL A 133 22.61 6.20 6.93
CA VAL A 133 21.91 6.17 5.64
C VAL A 133 22.50 5.07 4.75
N LYS A 134 23.82 4.99 4.63
CA LYS A 134 24.45 3.94 3.80
C LYS A 134 24.19 2.53 4.32
N GLN A 135 24.08 2.35 5.63
CA GLN A 135 23.68 1.06 6.21
C GLN A 135 22.23 0.74 5.91
N ALA A 136 21.31 1.71 6.01
CA ALA A 136 19.91 1.53 5.66
C ALA A 136 19.74 1.15 4.19
N LEU A 137 20.40 1.89 3.30
CA LEU A 137 20.37 1.67 1.86
C LEU A 137 21.04 0.35 1.43
N SER A 138 21.75 -0.33 2.34
CA SER A 138 22.33 -1.65 2.08
C SER A 138 21.31 -2.79 2.18
N TYR A 139 20.20 -2.58 2.91
CA TYR A 139 19.07 -3.51 2.92
C TYR A 139 18.24 -3.32 1.65
N PRO A 140 17.60 -4.36 1.10
CA PRO A 140 16.66 -4.21 -0.01
C PRO A 140 15.53 -3.24 0.35
N ASP A 141 14.93 -2.59 -0.66
CA ASP A 141 13.69 -1.83 -0.44
C ASP A 141 12.60 -2.73 0.15
N GLU A 142 11.66 -2.10 0.84
CA GLU A 142 10.47 -2.75 1.42
C GLU A 142 10.83 -3.86 2.43
N THR A 143 11.96 -3.73 3.14
CA THR A 143 12.37 -4.69 4.18
C THR A 143 12.42 -4.07 5.56
N ALA A 144 12.25 -4.88 6.61
CA ALA A 144 12.37 -4.45 8.00
C ALA A 144 13.70 -3.72 8.29
N GLY A 145 14.82 -4.15 7.71
CA GLY A 145 16.12 -3.52 7.89
C GLY A 145 16.26 -2.14 7.20
N ARG A 146 15.45 -1.90 6.16
CA ARG A 146 15.36 -0.61 5.45
C ARG A 146 14.60 0.41 6.29
N MET A 147 13.47 -0.01 6.87
CA MET A 147 12.56 0.85 7.64
C MET A 147 12.86 0.94 9.15
N MET A 148 13.79 0.14 9.68
CA MET A 148 14.06 0.20 11.12
C MET A 148 14.75 1.49 11.53
N GLN A 149 14.30 2.03 12.65
CA GLN A 149 14.99 3.03 13.43
C GLN A 149 16.24 2.41 14.11
N ARG A 150 17.38 3.09 14.03
CA ARG A 150 18.65 2.65 14.63
C ARG A 150 18.80 3.11 16.07
N GLU A 151 18.18 4.23 16.39
CA GLU A 151 18.03 4.76 17.73
C GLU A 151 17.28 3.75 18.59
N LYS A 152 17.89 3.37 19.72
CA LYS A 152 17.34 2.36 20.62
C LYS A 152 17.96 2.46 21.99
N ILE A 153 17.19 2.09 23.01
CA ILE A 153 17.65 2.05 24.38
C ILE A 153 17.90 0.60 24.77
N ALA A 154 19.17 0.21 24.81
CA ALA A 154 19.59 -1.13 25.20
C ALA A 154 20.39 -1.11 26.52
N VAL A 155 20.01 -1.95 27.49
CA VAL A 155 20.68 -2.05 28.80
C VAL A 155 20.95 -3.51 29.20
N PRO A 156 21.96 -3.77 30.04
CA PRO A 156 22.22 -5.13 30.50
C PRO A 156 21.24 -5.56 31.62
N PRO A 157 20.96 -6.87 31.76
CA PRO A 157 19.96 -7.41 32.70
C PRO A 157 20.29 -7.20 34.18
N PHE A 158 21.55 -6.95 34.51
CA PHE A 158 22.04 -6.81 35.89
C PHE A 158 21.99 -5.38 36.41
N TRP A 159 21.59 -4.40 35.59
CA TRP A 159 21.31 -3.05 36.07
C TRP A 159 20.08 -3.04 36.97
N ASP A 160 20.05 -2.12 37.93
CA ASP A 160 18.82 -1.82 38.65
C ASP A 160 17.96 -0.78 37.91
N VAL A 161 16.71 -0.66 38.34
CA VAL A 161 15.74 0.27 37.76
C VAL A 161 16.23 1.72 37.86
N ARG A 162 16.87 2.11 38.99
CA ARG A 162 17.42 3.46 39.16
C ARG A 162 18.49 3.77 38.12
N GLN A 163 19.48 2.89 37.97
CA GLN A 163 20.56 3.02 37.00
C GLN A 163 20.01 3.15 35.57
N THR A 164 18.99 2.35 35.26
CA THR A 164 18.34 2.38 33.94
C THR A 164 17.63 3.69 33.70
N ILE A 165 16.85 4.19 34.67
CA ILE A 165 16.17 5.50 34.56
C ILE A 165 17.19 6.65 34.45
N ASP A 166 18.25 6.61 35.25
CA ASP A 166 19.30 7.65 35.21
C ASP A 166 20.06 7.63 33.88
N TYR A 167 20.29 6.44 33.29
CA TYR A 167 20.83 6.29 31.95
C TYR A 167 19.90 6.86 30.90
N VAL A 168 18.62 6.48 30.89
CA VAL A 168 17.63 7.00 29.94
C VAL A 168 17.55 8.53 30.01
N ARG A 169 17.55 9.10 31.22
CA ARG A 169 17.56 10.56 31.41
C ARG A 169 18.83 11.26 30.96
N SER A 170 19.94 10.53 30.85
CA SER A 170 21.21 11.09 30.36
C SER A 170 21.29 11.10 28.84
N LEU A 171 20.42 10.35 28.17
CA LEU A 171 20.33 10.35 26.71
C LEU A 171 19.66 11.65 26.26
N SER A 172 20.20 12.24 25.20
CA SER A 172 19.75 13.51 24.64
C SER A 172 18.75 13.26 23.52
N PHE A 173 17.66 12.58 23.84
CA PHE A 173 16.58 12.30 22.89
C PHE A 173 15.56 13.43 23.00
N ASP A 174 15.71 14.45 22.16
CA ASP A 174 14.80 15.59 22.19
C ASP A 174 13.50 15.29 21.41
N LYS A 175 13.49 14.27 20.54
CA LYS A 175 12.38 14.02 19.59
C LYS A 175 11.94 12.55 19.41
N GLU A 176 12.73 11.57 19.84
CA GLU A 176 12.45 10.15 19.56
C GLU A 176 11.44 9.53 20.56
N ASP A 177 10.40 8.87 20.03
CA ASP A 177 9.37 8.20 20.82
C ASP A 177 9.77 6.76 21.19
N PHE A 178 10.37 6.59 22.37
CA PHE A 178 10.69 5.25 22.88
C PHE A 178 9.57 4.67 23.75
N TYR A 179 9.15 3.44 23.45
CA TYR A 179 8.08 2.73 24.18
C TYR A 179 8.61 1.71 25.20
N SER A 180 9.80 1.15 24.97
CA SER A 180 10.43 0.17 25.83
C SER A 180 11.95 0.32 25.89
N VAL A 181 12.54 -0.24 26.94
CA VAL A 181 13.97 -0.45 27.08
C VAL A 181 14.28 -1.90 26.74
N ILE A 182 15.13 -2.12 25.74
CA ILE A 182 15.56 -3.45 25.34
C ILE A 182 16.65 -3.95 26.29
N VAL A 183 16.55 -5.20 26.69
CA VAL A 183 17.53 -5.87 27.55
C VAL A 183 18.39 -6.77 26.70
N THR A 184 19.70 -6.54 26.68
CA THR A 184 20.64 -7.29 25.83
C THR A 184 21.66 -8.10 26.64
N ASP A 185 22.13 -9.20 26.05
CA ASP A 185 23.26 -9.96 26.56
C ASP A 185 24.61 -9.32 26.17
N PRO A 186 25.77 -9.83 26.64
CA PRO A 186 27.09 -9.29 26.27
C PRO A 186 27.45 -9.40 24.78
N ASN A 187 26.76 -10.24 24.02
CA ASN A 187 26.91 -10.37 22.56
C ASN A 187 25.88 -9.51 21.80
N TYR A 188 25.12 -8.66 22.52
CA TYR A 188 24.11 -7.75 21.98
C TYR A 188 22.87 -8.45 21.39
N HIS A 189 22.59 -9.69 21.82
CA HIS A 189 21.30 -10.32 21.52
C HIS A 189 20.21 -9.75 22.46
N PRO A 190 19.03 -9.41 21.93
CA PRO A 190 17.90 -9.02 22.77
C PRO A 190 17.38 -10.26 23.53
N ILE A 191 17.36 -10.18 24.87
CA ILE A 191 16.91 -11.25 25.77
C ILE A 191 15.65 -10.91 26.58
N GLY A 192 15.20 -9.66 26.53
CA GLY A 192 13.90 -9.22 27.04
C GLY A 192 13.68 -7.74 26.80
N GLU A 193 12.50 -7.23 27.18
CA GLU A 193 12.20 -5.79 27.15
C GLU A 193 11.50 -5.33 28.42
N VAL A 194 11.61 -4.04 28.75
CA VAL A 194 10.87 -3.39 29.84
C VAL A 194 10.17 -2.16 29.28
N ARG A 195 8.84 -2.22 29.21
CA ARG A 195 8.01 -1.05 28.86
C ARG A 195 8.19 0.09 29.87
N PHE A 196 8.16 1.34 29.40
CA PHE A 196 8.37 2.51 30.27
C PHE A 196 7.35 2.64 31.40
N ASP A 197 6.08 2.30 31.15
CA ASP A 197 5.04 2.33 32.19
C ASP A 197 5.34 1.37 33.35
N LYS A 198 5.97 0.23 33.05
CA LYS A 198 6.44 -0.75 34.04
C LYS A 198 7.72 -0.29 34.73
N LEU A 199 8.67 0.26 33.97
CA LEU A 199 9.95 0.77 34.49
C LEU A 199 9.73 1.86 35.55
N ILE A 200 8.84 2.82 35.28
CA ILE A 200 8.56 3.96 36.17
C ILE A 200 7.83 3.51 37.46
N ARG A 201 7.04 2.43 37.40
CA ARG A 201 6.29 1.91 38.55
C ARG A 201 7.08 0.92 39.40
N ALA A 202 8.19 0.39 38.89
CA ALA A 202 8.99 -0.61 39.58
C ALA A 202 9.76 -0.02 40.78
N ASP A 203 10.11 -0.89 41.74
CA ASP A 203 11.02 -0.51 42.82
C ASP A 203 12.40 -0.20 42.24
N LEU A 204 12.94 0.98 42.58
CA LEU A 204 14.20 1.50 42.08
C LEU A 204 15.42 0.58 42.35
N ASN A 205 15.33 -0.34 43.33
CA ASN A 205 16.42 -1.25 43.69
C ASN A 205 16.31 -2.63 43.02
N LYS A 206 15.20 -2.94 42.34
CA LYS A 206 15.03 -4.22 41.62
C LYS A 206 15.93 -4.26 40.39
N LYS A 207 16.37 -5.46 40.02
CA LYS A 207 17.10 -5.66 38.75
C LYS A 207 16.16 -5.63 37.55
N ILE A 208 16.68 -5.17 36.41
CA ILE A 208 15.96 -5.19 35.13
C ILE A 208 15.53 -6.61 34.75
N SER A 209 16.40 -7.60 34.96
CA SER A 209 16.08 -9.02 34.79
C SER A 209 14.89 -9.53 35.61
N GLU A 210 14.53 -8.87 36.72
CA GLU A 210 13.36 -9.26 37.53
C GLU A 210 12.04 -8.69 37.00
N ILE A 211 12.10 -7.66 36.15
CA ILE A 211 10.92 -6.95 35.64
C ILE A 211 10.76 -7.04 34.13
N MET A 212 11.75 -7.52 33.40
CA MET A 212 11.70 -7.69 31.94
C MET A 212 10.70 -8.75 31.51
N GLU A 213 10.16 -8.57 30.31
CA GLU A 213 9.35 -9.54 29.60
C GLU A 213 10.26 -10.25 28.59
N ILE A 214 10.26 -11.58 28.63
CA ILE A 214 11.19 -12.43 27.86
C ILE A 214 10.58 -12.83 26.51
N ASP A 215 9.26 -12.79 26.41
CA ASP A 215 8.51 -13.17 25.21
C ASP A 215 8.48 -12.00 24.22
N MET A 216 9.60 -11.82 23.51
CA MET A 216 9.73 -10.80 22.47
C MET A 216 9.50 -11.39 21.09
N HIS A 217 8.82 -10.63 20.26
CA HIS A 217 8.70 -10.91 18.84
C HIS A 217 9.87 -10.22 18.13
N LEU A 218 10.90 -11.02 17.78
CA LEU A 218 12.05 -10.54 17.02
C LEU A 218 11.73 -10.59 15.52
N ILE A 219 12.04 -9.51 14.82
CA ILE A 219 11.80 -9.34 13.39
C ILE A 219 13.13 -9.48 12.65
N PRO A 220 13.31 -10.46 11.75
CA PRO A 220 14.51 -10.54 10.92
C PRO A 220 14.60 -9.35 9.97
N ALA A 221 15.79 -8.77 9.79
CA ALA A 221 15.97 -7.57 8.94
C ALA A 221 15.57 -7.76 7.46
N MET A 222 15.56 -8.99 6.96
CA MET A 222 15.25 -9.30 5.55
C MET A 222 13.78 -9.66 5.31
N ILE A 223 12.92 -9.57 6.34
CA ILE A 223 11.49 -9.79 6.15
C ILE A 223 10.87 -8.58 5.44
N ASP A 224 9.86 -8.85 4.62
CA ASP A 224 9.07 -7.86 3.90
C ASP A 224 8.30 -6.95 4.86
N GLN A 225 8.20 -5.66 4.53
CA GLN A 225 7.45 -4.67 5.29
C GLN A 225 5.95 -5.01 5.40
N GLU A 226 5.35 -5.63 4.36
CA GLU A 226 3.95 -6.06 4.41
C GLU A 226 3.75 -7.12 5.52
N ASP A 227 4.70 -8.03 5.66
CA ASP A 227 4.72 -9.04 6.71
C ASP A 227 4.93 -8.42 8.10
N VAL A 228 5.79 -7.40 8.22
CA VAL A 228 5.94 -6.59 9.44
C VAL A 228 4.60 -5.96 9.84
N ALA A 229 3.95 -5.26 8.92
CA ALA A 229 2.66 -4.63 9.13
C ALA A 229 1.59 -5.65 9.58
N ASN A 230 1.59 -6.82 8.96
CA ASN A 230 0.72 -7.94 9.33
C ASN A 230 1.00 -8.44 10.76
N LEU A 231 2.27 -8.52 11.18
CA LEU A 231 2.63 -8.89 12.57
C LEU A 231 2.14 -7.84 13.56
N PHE A 232 2.43 -6.56 13.33
CA PHE A 232 2.02 -5.45 14.20
C PHE A 232 0.51 -5.43 14.39
N ARG A 233 -0.26 -5.56 13.30
CA ARG A 233 -1.72 -5.63 13.35
C ARG A 233 -2.24 -6.86 14.10
N ARG A 234 -1.63 -8.03 13.91
CA ARG A 234 -2.08 -9.29 14.52
C ARG A 234 -1.79 -9.37 16.02
N TYR A 235 -0.66 -8.85 16.45
CA TYR A 235 -0.21 -8.92 17.84
C TYR A 235 -0.43 -7.62 18.61
N ALA A 236 -1.00 -6.58 17.97
CA ALA A 236 -1.19 -5.25 18.54
C ALA A 236 0.12 -4.69 19.13
N MET A 237 1.21 -4.84 18.37
CA MET A 237 2.52 -4.36 18.77
C MET A 237 2.59 -2.83 18.66
N VAL A 238 3.33 -2.22 19.57
CA VAL A 238 3.64 -0.78 19.54
C VAL A 238 5.06 -0.56 19.05
N SER A 239 5.95 -1.53 19.33
CA SER A 239 7.31 -1.58 18.82
C SER A 239 7.80 -3.02 18.70
N ALA A 240 8.81 -3.27 17.88
CA ALA A 240 9.46 -4.58 17.77
C ALA A 240 10.96 -4.46 17.50
N CYS A 241 11.76 -5.40 18.01
CA CYS A 241 13.20 -5.44 17.76
C CYS A 241 13.50 -6.05 16.39
N VAL A 242 14.39 -5.41 15.64
CA VAL A 242 14.93 -5.95 14.39
C VAL A 242 16.29 -6.57 14.64
N VAL A 243 16.50 -7.77 14.13
CA VAL A 243 17.73 -8.56 14.32
C VAL A 243 18.34 -9.04 13.01
N ASP A 244 19.65 -9.26 13.03
CA ASP A 244 20.37 -9.89 11.91
C ASP A 244 20.23 -11.43 11.92
N GLU A 245 20.95 -12.10 11.01
CA GLU A 245 20.96 -13.57 10.91
C GLU A 245 21.52 -14.28 12.15
N ASP A 246 22.41 -13.62 12.89
CA ASP A 246 23.00 -14.13 14.13
C ASP A 246 22.14 -13.81 15.36
N GLY A 247 21.08 -13.01 15.18
CA GLY A 247 20.14 -12.59 16.23
C GLY A 247 20.59 -11.34 16.99
N MET A 248 21.62 -10.63 16.51
CA MET A 248 22.10 -9.40 17.11
C MET A 248 21.09 -8.27 16.89
N LEU A 249 20.86 -7.45 17.91
CA LEU A 249 19.95 -6.32 17.83
C LEU A 249 20.50 -5.23 16.88
N LEU A 250 19.76 -4.97 15.79
CA LEU A 250 20.11 -3.95 14.80
C LEU A 250 19.38 -2.63 15.05
N GLY A 251 18.09 -2.70 15.36
CA GLY A 251 17.20 -1.54 15.42
C GLY A 251 15.86 -1.89 16.05
N ILE A 252 14.94 -0.94 15.98
CA ILE A 252 13.54 -1.11 16.37
C ILE A 252 12.63 -0.61 15.24
N ILE A 253 11.41 -1.11 15.22
CA ILE A 253 10.32 -0.58 14.38
C ILE A 253 9.23 -0.11 15.33
N THR A 254 8.63 1.04 15.06
CA THR A 254 7.52 1.60 15.83
C THR A 254 6.20 1.47 15.06
N ILE A 255 5.08 1.68 15.74
CA ILE A 255 3.74 1.51 15.15
C ILE A 255 3.39 2.65 14.18
N ASP A 256 3.92 3.86 14.40
CA ASP A 256 3.68 5.03 13.56
C ASP A 256 4.17 4.83 12.12
N ASP A 257 5.39 4.33 11.92
CA ASP A 257 5.88 3.96 10.58
C ASP A 257 5.05 2.83 9.96
N VAL A 258 4.69 1.84 10.77
CA VAL A 258 3.88 0.71 10.31
C VAL A 258 2.48 1.15 9.88
N VAL A 259 1.92 2.21 10.48
CA VAL A 259 0.63 2.75 10.03
C VAL A 259 0.75 3.33 8.62
N HIS A 260 1.85 4.03 8.31
CA HIS A 260 2.11 4.52 6.96
C HIS A 260 2.22 3.38 5.96
N ILE A 261 2.98 2.33 6.28
CA ILE A 261 3.13 1.15 5.42
C ILE A 261 1.78 0.46 5.19
N ILE A 262 0.94 0.32 6.23
CA ILE A 262 -0.40 -0.28 6.06
C ILE A 262 -1.24 0.49 5.03
N ASP A 263 -1.17 1.82 5.04
CA ASP A 263 -1.91 2.66 4.12
C ASP A 263 -1.30 2.63 2.71
N GLU A 264 0.03 2.67 2.59
CA GLU A 264 0.77 2.56 1.31
C GLU A 264 0.48 1.24 0.60
N GLU A 265 0.64 0.11 1.29
CA GLU A 265 0.36 -1.23 0.75
C GLU A 265 -1.11 -1.37 0.32
N ALA A 266 -2.03 -0.82 1.13
CA ALA A 266 -3.46 -0.85 0.79
C ALA A 266 -3.79 0.01 -0.45
N GLU A 267 -3.13 1.15 -0.59
CA GLU A 267 -3.26 2.02 -1.76
C GLU A 267 -2.66 1.35 -3.02
N GLU A 268 -1.46 0.76 -2.91
CA GLU A 268 -0.84 0.00 -3.99
C GLU A 268 -1.75 -1.15 -4.46
N ASP A 269 -2.24 -1.98 -3.54
CA ASP A 269 -3.17 -3.08 -3.83
C ASP A 269 -4.41 -2.59 -4.60
N LEU A 270 -4.99 -1.46 -4.16
CA LEU A 270 -6.17 -0.88 -4.80
C LEU A 270 -5.88 -0.38 -6.21
N MET A 271 -4.74 0.27 -6.43
CA MET A 271 -4.31 0.72 -7.76
C MET A 271 -3.99 -0.46 -8.67
N ALA A 272 -3.26 -1.44 -8.15
CA ALA A 272 -2.86 -2.66 -8.82
C ALA A 272 -4.08 -3.43 -9.34
N LEU A 273 -5.13 -3.58 -8.53
CA LEU A 273 -6.40 -4.19 -8.93
C LEU A 273 -7.07 -3.46 -10.09
N ALA A 274 -6.91 -2.14 -10.17
CA ALA A 274 -7.41 -1.30 -11.27
C ALA A 274 -6.46 -1.26 -12.49
N GLY A 275 -5.30 -1.90 -12.42
CA GLY A 275 -4.29 -1.88 -13.48
C GLY A 275 -3.57 -0.54 -13.60
N VAL A 276 -3.44 0.18 -12.49
CA VAL A 276 -2.77 1.46 -12.36
C VAL A 276 -1.60 1.26 -11.41
N SER A 277 -0.46 1.89 -11.68
CA SER A 277 0.76 1.75 -10.87
C SER A 277 1.18 3.04 -10.17
N ASP A 278 0.45 4.15 -10.39
CA ASP A 278 0.78 5.47 -9.84
C ASP A 278 -0.43 6.41 -10.01
N SER A 279 -0.77 7.19 -8.98
CA SER A 279 -1.92 8.10 -8.97
C SER A 279 -1.62 9.56 -8.64
N SER A 280 -0.34 9.94 -8.48
CA SER A 280 -0.06 11.29 -7.98
C SER A 280 -0.69 12.39 -8.84
N LEU A 281 -1.30 13.37 -8.17
CA LEU A 281 -2.09 14.43 -8.80
C LEU A 281 -1.25 15.38 -9.67
N ARG A 282 0.08 15.38 -9.54
CA ARG A 282 0.99 16.24 -10.32
C ARG A 282 1.74 15.50 -11.42
N LEU A 283 1.46 14.21 -11.65
CA LEU A 283 2.05 13.47 -12.76
C LEU A 283 1.78 14.17 -14.08
N SER A 284 2.81 14.27 -14.91
CA SER A 284 2.64 14.76 -16.28
C SER A 284 1.74 13.81 -17.09
N ILE A 285 1.03 14.37 -18.07
CA ILE A 285 0.19 13.60 -19.00
C ILE A 285 0.99 12.44 -19.64
N VAL A 286 2.28 12.64 -19.90
CA VAL A 286 3.16 11.63 -20.52
C VAL A 286 3.49 10.49 -19.54
N GLN A 287 3.73 10.78 -18.26
CA GLN A 287 3.96 9.76 -17.24
C GLN A 287 2.71 8.90 -17.04
N MET A 288 1.55 9.54 -16.84
CA MET A 288 0.27 8.84 -16.73
C MET A 288 -0.03 7.97 -17.95
N PHE A 289 0.21 8.50 -19.17
CA PHE A 289 0.02 7.73 -20.40
C PHE A 289 0.92 6.50 -20.45
N LYS A 290 2.22 6.62 -20.12
CA LYS A 290 3.16 5.50 -20.15
C LYS A 290 2.80 4.42 -19.12
N GLY A 291 2.46 4.80 -17.90
CA GLY A 291 2.06 3.86 -16.85
C GLY A 291 0.86 3.02 -17.29
N ARG A 292 -0.23 3.68 -17.72
CA ARG A 292 -1.47 3.01 -18.13
C ARG A 292 -1.36 2.26 -19.46
N SER A 293 -0.58 2.77 -20.42
CA SER A 293 -0.49 2.17 -21.75
C SER A 293 0.11 0.77 -21.75
N ARG A 294 1.07 0.48 -20.88
CA ARG A 294 1.66 -0.87 -20.78
C ARG A 294 0.59 -1.90 -20.42
N TRP A 295 -0.26 -1.57 -19.44
CA TRP A 295 -1.34 -2.45 -19.02
C TRP A 295 -2.43 -2.57 -20.09
N LEU A 296 -2.83 -1.46 -20.72
CA LEU A 296 -3.79 -1.48 -21.82
C LEU A 296 -3.32 -2.31 -23.01
N LEU A 297 -2.01 -2.31 -23.31
CA LEU A 297 -1.42 -3.15 -24.36
C LEU A 297 -1.48 -4.64 -23.99
N ALA A 298 -1.24 -5.00 -22.74
CA ALA A 298 -1.41 -6.37 -22.26
C ALA A 298 -2.87 -6.83 -22.41
N ASN A 299 -3.83 -6.00 -21.99
CA ASN A 299 -5.27 -6.27 -22.13
C ASN A 299 -5.72 -6.33 -23.61
N LEU A 300 -5.11 -5.54 -24.50
CA LEU A 300 -5.35 -5.66 -25.94
C LEU A 300 -4.89 -7.02 -26.47
N GLY A 301 -3.71 -7.47 -26.05
CA GLY A 301 -3.19 -8.79 -26.42
C GLY A 301 -4.13 -9.92 -26.02
N THR A 302 -4.71 -9.86 -24.82
CA THR A 302 -5.66 -10.85 -24.36
C THR A 302 -7.03 -10.76 -25.04
N ALA A 303 -7.52 -9.55 -25.34
CA ALA A 303 -8.72 -9.35 -26.14
C ALA A 303 -8.59 -9.95 -27.55
N ILE A 304 -7.40 -9.86 -28.16
CA ILE A 304 -7.11 -10.52 -29.44
C ILE A 304 -7.26 -12.04 -29.31
N ILE A 305 -6.73 -12.66 -28.25
CA ILE A 305 -6.89 -14.11 -28.01
C ILE A 305 -8.39 -14.47 -27.88
N ALA A 306 -9.16 -13.70 -27.12
CA ALA A 306 -10.59 -13.92 -26.98
C ALA A 306 -11.32 -13.79 -28.34
N SER A 307 -10.94 -12.82 -29.18
CA SER A 307 -11.51 -12.68 -30.53
C SER A 307 -11.21 -13.85 -31.46
N MET A 308 -10.06 -14.52 -31.30
CA MET A 308 -9.73 -15.71 -32.09
C MET A 308 -10.70 -16.85 -31.77
N VAL A 309 -11.16 -16.97 -30.52
CA VAL A 309 -12.16 -17.96 -30.10
C VAL A 309 -13.49 -17.68 -30.79
N ILE A 310 -13.90 -16.41 -30.91
CA ILE A 310 -15.10 -16.02 -31.67
C ILE A 310 -14.96 -16.44 -33.14
N GLY A 311 -13.78 -16.23 -33.74
CA GLY A 311 -13.52 -16.58 -35.15
C GLY A 311 -13.70 -18.06 -35.48
N ILE A 312 -13.56 -18.97 -34.52
CA ILE A 312 -13.82 -20.40 -34.69
C ILE A 312 -15.31 -20.66 -35.02
N PHE A 313 -16.21 -19.77 -34.56
CA PHE A 313 -17.66 -19.89 -34.72
C PHE A 313 -18.24 -18.94 -35.77
N ASP A 314 -17.43 -18.45 -36.72
CA ASP A 314 -17.87 -17.54 -37.79
C ASP A 314 -19.07 -18.09 -38.60
N SER A 315 -19.06 -19.40 -38.90
CA SER A 315 -20.19 -20.04 -39.59
C SER A 315 -21.49 -20.00 -38.77
N THR A 316 -21.39 -20.16 -37.44
CA THR A 316 -22.52 -20.09 -36.51
C THR A 316 -23.10 -18.68 -36.43
N LEU A 317 -22.22 -17.66 -36.35
CA LEU A 317 -22.62 -16.25 -36.31
C LEU A 317 -23.33 -15.80 -37.60
N ASN A 318 -22.87 -16.29 -38.76
CA ASN A 318 -23.51 -15.99 -40.04
C ASN A 318 -24.94 -16.55 -40.15
N GLN A 319 -25.24 -17.65 -39.45
CA GLN A 319 -26.57 -18.24 -39.43
C GLN A 319 -27.48 -17.58 -38.37
N LEU A 320 -26.92 -17.17 -37.24
CA LEU A 320 -27.65 -16.62 -36.10
C LEU A 320 -27.04 -15.30 -35.62
N ILE A 321 -27.34 -14.22 -36.34
CA ILE A 321 -26.84 -12.86 -36.04
C ILE A 321 -27.21 -12.41 -34.61
N ALA A 322 -28.32 -12.92 -34.07
CA ALA A 322 -28.74 -12.67 -32.68
C ALA A 322 -27.66 -13.01 -31.64
N LEU A 323 -26.83 -14.03 -31.91
CA LEU A 323 -25.73 -14.41 -31.02
C LEU A 323 -24.69 -13.29 -30.88
N ALA A 324 -24.40 -12.55 -31.96
CA ALA A 324 -23.47 -11.42 -31.90
C ALA A 324 -23.97 -10.28 -31.00
N ILE A 325 -25.29 -10.07 -30.94
CA ILE A 325 -25.92 -9.05 -30.10
C ILE A 325 -25.90 -9.45 -28.62
N LEU A 326 -26.00 -10.75 -28.34
CA LEU A 326 -26.07 -11.31 -26.98
C LEU A 326 -24.70 -11.57 -26.36
N MET A 327 -23.68 -11.74 -27.18
CA MET A 327 -22.31 -12.06 -26.77
C MET A 327 -21.73 -11.07 -25.73
N PRO A 328 -21.89 -9.74 -25.86
CA PRO A 328 -21.39 -8.79 -24.86
C PRO A 328 -22.02 -8.97 -23.47
N ILE A 329 -23.26 -9.45 -23.40
CA ILE A 329 -23.96 -9.66 -22.12
C ILE A 329 -23.31 -10.81 -21.36
N VAL A 330 -23.05 -11.93 -22.04
CA VAL A 330 -22.45 -13.12 -21.43
C VAL A 330 -21.04 -12.82 -20.94
N ALA A 331 -20.21 -12.19 -21.78
CA ALA A 331 -18.84 -11.81 -21.41
C ALA A 331 -18.82 -10.81 -20.24
N SER A 332 -19.60 -9.73 -20.33
CA SER A 332 -19.63 -8.70 -19.29
C SER A 332 -20.03 -9.25 -17.92
N MET A 333 -21.04 -10.14 -17.87
CA MET A 333 -21.49 -10.72 -16.60
C MET A 333 -20.46 -11.70 -16.01
N GLY A 334 -19.77 -12.46 -16.86
CA GLY A 334 -18.66 -13.32 -16.43
C GLY A 334 -17.51 -12.50 -15.85
N GLY A 335 -17.05 -11.48 -16.58
CA GLY A 335 -15.99 -10.57 -16.14
C GLY A 335 -16.33 -9.88 -14.81
N ASN A 336 -17.51 -9.28 -14.70
CA ASN A 336 -17.94 -8.58 -13.48
C ASN A 336 -18.02 -9.51 -12.26
N ALA A 337 -18.62 -10.71 -12.42
CA ALA A 337 -18.71 -11.69 -11.34
C ALA A 337 -17.32 -12.19 -10.93
N GLY A 338 -16.46 -12.45 -11.92
CA GLY A 338 -15.08 -12.84 -11.68
C GLY A 338 -14.31 -11.78 -10.91
N THR A 339 -14.42 -10.50 -11.29
CA THR A 339 -13.68 -9.40 -10.66
C THR A 339 -14.09 -9.24 -9.21
N GLN A 340 -15.39 -9.39 -8.89
CA GLN A 340 -15.85 -9.41 -7.50
C GLN A 340 -15.19 -10.52 -6.69
N THR A 341 -15.13 -11.74 -7.26
CA THR A 341 -14.48 -12.86 -6.58
C THR A 341 -12.97 -12.65 -6.44
N VAL A 342 -12.29 -12.08 -7.45
CA VAL A 342 -10.86 -11.72 -7.38
C VAL A 342 -10.60 -10.73 -6.26
N THR A 343 -11.37 -9.64 -6.17
CA THR A 343 -11.19 -8.62 -5.11
C THR A 343 -11.28 -9.24 -3.71
N VAL A 344 -12.24 -10.14 -3.48
CA VAL A 344 -12.37 -10.82 -2.19
C VAL A 344 -11.23 -11.84 -1.98
N ALA A 345 -10.81 -12.55 -3.04
CA ALA A 345 -9.75 -13.54 -2.97
C ALA A 345 -8.38 -12.92 -2.69
N VAL A 346 -8.00 -11.85 -3.38
CA VAL A 346 -6.74 -11.11 -3.18
C VAL A 346 -6.65 -10.64 -1.72
N ARG A 347 -7.70 -9.97 -1.23
CA ARG A 347 -7.76 -9.55 0.18
C ARG A 347 -7.69 -10.72 1.16
N ALA A 348 -8.32 -11.85 0.83
CA ALA A 348 -8.26 -13.04 1.68
C ALA A 348 -6.86 -13.67 1.72
N ILE A 349 -6.08 -13.53 0.63
CA ILE A 349 -4.67 -13.95 0.53
C ILE A 349 -3.78 -13.05 1.38
N ALA A 350 -3.88 -11.74 1.25
CA ALA A 350 -3.09 -10.79 2.03
C ALA A 350 -3.36 -10.91 3.55
N LEU A 351 -4.63 -11.07 3.96
CA LEU A 351 -4.99 -11.05 5.38
C LEU A 351 -4.76 -12.36 6.14
N ASN A 352 -4.68 -13.51 5.47
CA ASN A 352 -4.66 -14.80 6.14
C ASN A 352 -3.49 -15.63 5.64
N GLY A 353 -2.66 -16.16 6.54
CA GLY A 353 -1.71 -17.23 6.19
C GLY A 353 -2.47 -18.46 5.68
N LEU A 354 -2.70 -18.54 4.37
CA LEU A 354 -3.67 -19.44 3.79
C LEU A 354 -3.11 -20.87 3.72
N THR A 355 -3.76 -21.80 4.41
CA THR A 355 -3.58 -23.22 4.13
C THR A 355 -4.35 -23.60 2.85
N PRO A 356 -3.82 -24.49 1.99
CA PRO A 356 -4.51 -24.92 0.76
C PRO A 356 -5.95 -25.43 1.00
N LYS A 357 -6.21 -26.00 2.19
CA LYS A 357 -7.55 -26.46 2.60
C LYS A 357 -8.54 -25.31 2.79
N LEU A 358 -8.09 -24.15 3.30
CA LEU A 358 -8.95 -23.00 3.52
C LEU A 358 -9.35 -22.35 2.19
N ILE A 359 -8.39 -22.23 1.27
CA ILE A 359 -8.62 -21.73 -0.09
C ILE A 359 -9.61 -22.62 -0.84
N TRP A 360 -9.42 -23.94 -0.79
CA TRP A 360 -10.36 -24.85 -1.46
C TRP A 360 -11.78 -24.72 -0.92
N ARG A 361 -11.94 -24.57 0.41
CA ARG A 361 -13.25 -24.32 1.03
C ARG A 361 -13.84 -22.97 0.62
N PHE A 362 -13.01 -21.95 0.49
CA PHE A 362 -13.43 -20.64 0.01
C PHE A 362 -13.87 -20.69 -1.46
N ALA A 363 -13.07 -21.29 -2.34
CA ALA A 363 -13.40 -21.52 -3.75
C ALA A 363 -14.73 -22.25 -3.94
N LEU A 364 -15.00 -23.29 -3.14
CA LEU A 364 -16.28 -24.00 -3.20
C LEU A 364 -17.47 -23.12 -2.81
N LYS A 365 -17.32 -22.21 -1.83
CA LYS A 365 -18.39 -21.27 -1.48
C LYS A 365 -18.64 -20.29 -2.63
N GLU A 366 -17.59 -19.75 -3.23
CA GLU A 366 -17.70 -18.83 -4.37
C GLU A 366 -18.34 -19.51 -5.58
N VAL A 367 -17.98 -20.76 -5.88
CA VAL A 367 -18.63 -21.57 -6.94
C VAL A 367 -20.13 -21.72 -6.70
N VAL A 368 -20.53 -22.00 -5.45
CA VAL A 368 -21.95 -22.11 -5.10
C VAL A 368 -22.68 -20.77 -5.28
N VAL A 369 -22.08 -19.67 -4.83
CA VAL A 369 -22.62 -18.31 -5.03
C VAL A 369 -22.74 -17.98 -6.52
N GLY A 370 -21.69 -18.24 -7.30
CA GLY A 370 -21.65 -18.05 -8.75
C GLY A 370 -22.70 -18.87 -9.49
N PHE A 371 -22.94 -20.11 -9.07
CA PHE A 371 -23.98 -20.97 -9.63
C PHE A 371 -25.40 -20.41 -9.39
N PHE A 372 -25.70 -19.99 -8.16
CA PHE A 372 -27.02 -19.41 -7.83
C PHE A 372 -27.24 -18.05 -8.50
N ASN A 373 -26.22 -17.19 -8.54
CA ASN A 373 -26.25 -15.97 -9.33
C ASN A 373 -26.46 -16.29 -10.82
N GLY A 374 -25.77 -17.31 -11.32
CA GLY A 374 -25.96 -17.87 -12.66
C GLY A 374 -27.41 -18.18 -12.98
N ILE A 375 -28.14 -18.86 -12.07
CA ILE A 375 -29.56 -19.18 -12.27
C ILE A 375 -30.42 -17.91 -12.37
N ILE A 376 -30.19 -16.94 -11.48
CA ILE A 376 -30.97 -15.69 -11.46
C ILE A 376 -30.76 -14.92 -12.76
N PHE A 377 -29.49 -14.70 -13.15
CA PHE A 377 -29.18 -13.96 -14.38
C PHE A 377 -29.56 -14.74 -15.63
N ALA A 378 -29.45 -16.06 -15.63
CA ALA A 378 -29.94 -16.90 -16.73
C ALA A 378 -31.44 -16.74 -16.96
N ALA A 379 -32.25 -16.72 -15.90
CA ALA A 379 -33.69 -16.49 -16.00
C ALA A 379 -34.01 -15.09 -16.57
N LEU A 380 -33.33 -14.05 -16.07
CA LEU A 380 -33.50 -12.68 -16.56
C LEU A 380 -33.09 -12.55 -18.04
N SER A 381 -31.92 -13.07 -18.41
CA SER A 381 -31.42 -13.07 -19.78
C SER A 381 -32.34 -13.85 -20.72
N ALA A 382 -32.84 -15.02 -20.32
CA ALA A 382 -33.78 -15.80 -21.12
C ALA A 382 -35.09 -15.03 -21.39
N ILE A 383 -35.64 -14.36 -20.39
CA ILE A 383 -36.85 -13.52 -20.55
C ILE A 383 -36.59 -12.41 -21.58
N ILE A 384 -35.46 -11.71 -21.45
CA ILE A 384 -35.08 -10.63 -22.38
C ILE A 384 -34.94 -11.17 -23.80
N VAL A 385 -34.28 -12.32 -23.98
CA VAL A 385 -34.10 -12.95 -25.29
C VAL A 385 -35.42 -13.38 -25.92
N ILE A 386 -36.34 -13.96 -25.15
CA ILE A 386 -37.68 -14.31 -25.64
C ILE A 386 -38.42 -13.07 -26.13
N ILE A 387 -38.33 -11.95 -25.40
CA ILE A 387 -39.01 -10.70 -25.77
C ILE A 387 -38.40 -10.08 -27.03
N TRP A 388 -37.07 -10.08 -27.17
CA TRP A 388 -36.38 -9.42 -28.29
C TRP A 388 -36.34 -10.24 -29.57
N PHE A 389 -36.07 -11.54 -29.46
CA PHE A 389 -35.83 -12.39 -30.62
C PHE A 389 -36.98 -13.36 -30.91
N ALA A 390 -37.95 -13.47 -30.01
CA ALA A 390 -39.06 -14.43 -30.09
C ALA A 390 -38.60 -15.89 -30.28
N ASP A 391 -37.38 -16.22 -29.83
CA ASP A 391 -36.75 -17.52 -30.00
C ASP A 391 -36.43 -18.15 -28.64
N ILE A 392 -37.16 -19.22 -28.31
CA ILE A 392 -37.01 -19.95 -27.04
C ILE A 392 -35.73 -20.79 -27.00
N TYR A 393 -35.19 -21.19 -28.15
CA TYR A 393 -33.98 -22.00 -28.21
C TYR A 393 -32.74 -21.15 -27.97
N ILE A 394 -32.68 -19.94 -28.54
CA ILE A 394 -31.63 -18.96 -28.20
C ILE A 394 -31.72 -18.58 -26.72
N ALA A 395 -32.93 -18.43 -26.18
CA ALA A 395 -33.14 -18.15 -24.75
C ALA A 395 -32.63 -19.28 -23.83
N ALA A 396 -32.79 -20.54 -24.23
CA ALA A 396 -32.24 -21.67 -23.49
C ALA A 396 -30.70 -21.71 -23.56
N VAL A 397 -30.13 -21.46 -24.75
CA VAL A 397 -28.67 -21.42 -24.94
C VAL A 397 -28.03 -20.33 -24.08
N ILE A 398 -28.56 -19.11 -24.08
CA ILE A 398 -28.02 -18.04 -23.22
C ILE A 398 -28.16 -18.39 -21.74
N ALA A 399 -29.27 -19.00 -21.32
CA ALA A 399 -29.49 -19.36 -19.92
C ALA A 399 -28.42 -20.36 -19.42
N VAL A 400 -28.18 -21.43 -20.19
CA VAL A 400 -27.17 -22.43 -19.85
C VAL A 400 -25.77 -21.82 -19.90
N ALA A 401 -25.47 -21.02 -20.92
CA ALA A 401 -24.18 -20.34 -21.04
C ALA A 401 -23.91 -19.41 -19.85
N MET A 402 -24.91 -18.66 -19.39
CA MET A 402 -24.80 -17.77 -18.23
C MET A 402 -24.49 -18.55 -16.94
N ILE A 403 -25.16 -19.67 -16.67
CA ILE A 403 -24.89 -20.48 -15.48
C ILE A 403 -23.44 -20.99 -15.50
N ILE A 404 -23.00 -21.54 -16.64
CA ILE A 404 -21.64 -22.06 -16.78
C ILE A 404 -20.63 -20.92 -16.65
N ASN A 405 -20.83 -19.80 -17.33
CA ASN A 405 -19.88 -18.69 -17.34
C ASN A 405 -19.70 -18.09 -15.94
N LEU A 406 -20.78 -17.82 -15.21
CA LEU A 406 -20.69 -17.27 -13.85
C LEU A 406 -20.07 -18.27 -12.85
N THR A 407 -20.32 -19.57 -13.03
CA THR A 407 -19.70 -20.61 -12.20
C THR A 407 -18.19 -20.69 -12.44
N VAL A 408 -17.76 -20.65 -13.71
CA VAL A 408 -16.33 -20.65 -14.07
C VAL A 408 -15.65 -19.34 -13.66
N ALA A 409 -16.33 -18.20 -13.81
CA ALA A 409 -15.82 -16.91 -13.34
C ALA A 409 -15.55 -16.92 -11.83
N ALA A 410 -16.47 -17.43 -11.02
CA ALA A 410 -16.28 -17.55 -9.57
C ALA A 410 -15.13 -18.50 -9.21
N LEU A 411 -15.02 -19.65 -9.88
CA LEU A 411 -13.90 -20.57 -9.66
C LEU A 411 -12.55 -19.92 -10.01
N SER A 412 -12.51 -19.28 -11.18
CA SER A 412 -11.30 -18.65 -11.71
C SER A 412 -10.87 -17.46 -10.86
N GLY A 413 -11.84 -16.71 -10.34
CA GLY A 413 -11.59 -15.57 -9.46
C GLY A 413 -10.93 -15.94 -8.13
N VAL A 414 -10.95 -17.21 -7.72
CA VAL A 414 -10.18 -17.69 -6.56
C VAL A 414 -8.88 -18.39 -6.98
N LEU A 415 -8.93 -19.22 -8.01
CA LEU A 415 -7.78 -20.04 -8.41
C LEU A 415 -6.66 -19.24 -9.07
N ILE A 416 -6.98 -18.18 -9.83
CA ILE A 416 -5.98 -17.33 -10.48
C ILE A 416 -5.15 -16.58 -9.43
N PRO A 417 -5.73 -15.79 -8.50
CA PRO A 417 -4.96 -15.13 -7.45
C PRO A 417 -4.10 -16.10 -6.63
N TYR A 418 -4.67 -17.24 -6.24
CA TYR A 418 -3.92 -18.24 -5.48
C TYR A 418 -2.76 -18.85 -6.27
N GLY A 419 -2.95 -19.11 -7.56
CA GLY A 419 -1.91 -19.62 -8.44
C GLY A 419 -0.74 -18.65 -8.57
N LEU A 420 -1.04 -17.35 -8.75
CA LEU A 420 -0.04 -16.28 -8.83
C LEU A 420 0.77 -16.16 -7.53
N HIS A 421 0.09 -16.11 -6.39
CA HIS A 421 0.74 -16.05 -5.08
C HIS A 421 1.69 -17.24 -4.86
N ARG A 422 1.29 -18.45 -5.26
CA ARG A 422 2.13 -19.66 -5.16
C ARG A 422 3.37 -19.61 -6.07
N MET A 423 3.33 -18.80 -7.14
CA MET A 423 4.45 -18.55 -8.05
C MET A 423 5.34 -17.38 -7.61
N GLY A 424 5.02 -16.71 -6.49
CA GLY A 424 5.71 -15.50 -6.04
C GLY A 424 5.41 -14.28 -6.91
N ILE A 425 4.26 -14.25 -7.59
CA ILE A 425 3.78 -13.10 -8.35
C ILE A 425 2.65 -12.47 -7.54
N ASP A 426 2.71 -11.14 -7.36
CA ASP A 426 1.64 -10.42 -6.68
C ASP A 426 0.28 -10.62 -7.40
N PRO A 427 -0.71 -11.19 -6.69
CA PRO A 427 -2.07 -11.33 -7.21
C PRO A 427 -2.79 -10.01 -7.51
N ALA A 428 -2.53 -8.92 -6.79
CA ALA A 428 -3.27 -7.66 -6.96
C ALA A 428 -3.04 -7.05 -8.33
N ILE A 429 -1.77 -7.03 -8.79
CA ILE A 429 -1.41 -6.49 -10.11
C ILE A 429 -1.96 -7.35 -11.25
N SER A 430 -1.91 -8.68 -11.13
CA SER A 430 -2.04 -9.57 -12.29
C SER A 430 -3.42 -10.22 -12.46
N SER A 431 -4.20 -10.38 -11.38
CA SER A 431 -5.37 -11.27 -11.42
C SER A 431 -6.49 -10.80 -12.37
N THR A 432 -6.74 -9.50 -12.45
CA THR A 432 -7.88 -8.95 -13.21
C THR A 432 -7.77 -9.19 -14.72
N VAL A 433 -6.58 -9.08 -15.32
CA VAL A 433 -6.38 -9.30 -16.77
C VAL A 433 -6.47 -10.78 -17.11
N PHE A 434 -5.80 -11.67 -16.36
CA PHE A 434 -5.90 -13.11 -16.60
C PHE A 434 -7.33 -13.61 -16.42
N LEU A 435 -8.03 -13.10 -15.40
CA LEU A 435 -9.43 -13.40 -15.19
C LEU A 435 -10.29 -12.99 -16.37
N THR A 436 -10.24 -11.71 -16.77
CA THR A 436 -11.11 -11.17 -17.84
C THR A 436 -10.91 -11.95 -19.14
N THR A 437 -9.65 -12.27 -19.45
CA THR A 437 -9.28 -13.10 -20.60
C THR A 437 -9.93 -14.48 -20.52
N LEU A 438 -9.83 -15.14 -19.37
CA LEU A 438 -10.37 -16.47 -19.18
C LEU A 438 -11.91 -16.46 -19.23
N THR A 439 -12.55 -15.47 -18.62
CA THR A 439 -14.01 -15.33 -18.64
C THR A 439 -14.53 -15.00 -20.04
N ASP A 440 -13.80 -14.23 -20.84
CA ASP A 440 -14.16 -13.95 -22.23
C ASP A 440 -14.00 -15.21 -23.10
N ILE A 441 -12.87 -15.90 -23.01
CA ILE A 441 -12.61 -17.15 -23.74
C ILE A 441 -13.69 -18.18 -23.41
N VAL A 442 -13.93 -18.44 -22.12
CA VAL A 442 -14.92 -19.43 -21.68
C VAL A 442 -16.33 -18.97 -22.03
N GLY A 443 -16.66 -17.70 -21.80
CA GLY A 443 -17.97 -17.14 -22.10
C GLY A 443 -18.33 -17.27 -23.58
N PHE A 444 -17.43 -16.84 -24.47
CA PHE A 444 -17.63 -16.97 -25.92
C PHE A 444 -17.66 -18.42 -26.37
N PHE A 445 -16.71 -19.24 -25.90
CA PHE A 445 -16.63 -20.64 -26.29
C PHE A 445 -17.87 -21.43 -25.88
N VAL A 446 -18.32 -21.26 -24.63
CA VAL A 446 -19.52 -21.95 -24.12
C VAL A 446 -20.77 -21.44 -24.83
N PHE A 447 -20.95 -20.13 -24.95
CA PHE A 447 -22.16 -19.58 -25.57
C PHE A 447 -22.27 -19.95 -27.06
N LEU A 448 -21.23 -19.72 -27.84
CA LEU A 448 -21.22 -20.01 -29.27
C LEU A 448 -21.13 -21.51 -29.55
N GLY A 449 -20.40 -22.27 -28.72
CA GLY A 449 -20.34 -23.73 -28.81
C GLY A 449 -21.68 -24.39 -28.54
N LEU A 450 -22.41 -23.94 -27.51
CA LEU A 450 -23.77 -24.42 -27.25
C LEU A 450 -24.74 -24.05 -28.38
N ALA A 451 -24.64 -22.83 -28.91
CA ALA A 451 -25.45 -22.43 -30.06
C ALA A 451 -25.16 -23.27 -31.30
N ALA A 452 -23.88 -23.48 -31.61
CA ALA A 452 -23.44 -24.29 -32.74
C ALA A 452 -23.85 -25.76 -32.62
N TRP A 453 -23.90 -26.30 -31.41
CA TRP A 453 -24.27 -27.70 -31.18
C TRP A 453 -25.79 -27.92 -31.10
N PHE A 454 -26.55 -26.94 -30.59
CA PHE A 454 -27.97 -27.11 -30.29
C PHE A 454 -28.90 -26.47 -31.33
N LEU A 455 -28.45 -25.44 -32.05
CA LEU A 455 -29.29 -24.67 -32.98
C LEU A 455 -28.96 -24.89 -34.47
N ILE A 456 -27.79 -25.47 -34.76
CA ILE A 456 -27.29 -25.79 -36.11
C ILE A 456 -27.04 -27.29 -36.17
#